data_AF-A0A970P839-F1
#
_entry.id   AF-A0A970P839-F1
#
_cell.length_a   1.000
_cell.length_b   1.000
_cell.length_c   1.000
_cell.angle_alpha   90.00
_cell.angle_beta   90.00
_cell.angle_gamma   90.00
#
_symmetry.space_group_name_H-M   'P 1'
#
loop_
_entity.id
_entity.type
_entity.pdbx_description
1 polymer ?
#
loop_
_entity_poly.entity_id
_entity_poly.type
_entity_poly.pdbx_seq_one_letter_code
_entity_poly.pdbx_strand_id
1 'polypeptide(L)'
;HTGLATSGCGLNWHWQGDILSPPDAGWDSYCTRIGAILRTEAGFVGFYDGSASVEENYEERAGLCVSYDLRNWERVTRKMPWVQSPHGCIRYIEAVPVGEAIYYYYEWTREDGSHELRVTRTEVA
;
A
#
# COMPACT_ATOMS: atom_id res chain seq x y z
N HIS A 1 1.97 8.79 -6.54
CA HIS A 1 0.59 9.08 -6.94
C HIS A 1 -0.13 7.77 -7.18
N THR A 2 -1.41 7.71 -6.82
CA THR A 2 -2.36 6.69 -7.23
C THR A 2 -3.49 7.34 -7.99
N GLY A 3 -3.67 6.89 -9.22
CA GLY A 3 -4.79 7.24 -10.08
C GLY A 3 -5.96 6.28 -9.96
N LEU A 4 -7.17 6.75 -10.27
CA LEU A 4 -8.36 5.91 -10.41
C LEU A 4 -8.86 5.92 -11.85
N ALA A 5 -9.15 4.74 -12.38
CA ALA A 5 -9.96 4.57 -13.56
C ALA A 5 -11.08 3.56 -13.25
N THR A 6 -12.26 3.75 -13.84
CA THR A 6 -13.41 2.86 -13.63
C THR A 6 -13.90 2.25 -14.95
N SER A 7 -14.28 0.99 -14.91
CA SER A 7 -14.88 0.27 -16.04
C SER A 7 -16.06 -0.57 -15.59
N GLY A 8 -17.15 -0.57 -16.37
CA GLY A 8 -18.26 -1.50 -16.18
C GLY A 8 -18.07 -2.83 -16.91
N CYS A 9 -17.07 -2.93 -17.80
CA CYS A 9 -16.85 -4.12 -18.64
C CYS A 9 -15.41 -4.66 -18.61
N GLY A 10 -14.50 -4.01 -17.89
CA GLY A 10 -13.07 -4.36 -17.82
C GLY A 10 -12.27 -3.99 -19.08
N LEU A 11 -12.91 -3.56 -20.16
CA LEU A 11 -12.25 -3.23 -21.45
C LEU A 11 -12.15 -1.72 -21.70
N ASN A 12 -13.23 -0.99 -21.45
CA ASN A 12 -13.28 0.47 -21.64
C ASN A 12 -13.18 1.17 -20.29
N TRP A 13 -12.19 2.06 -20.15
CA TRP A 13 -11.84 2.68 -18.87
C TRP A 13 -12.06 4.20 -18.92
N HIS A 14 -12.67 4.73 -17.86
CA HIS A 14 -12.87 6.16 -17.67
C HIS A 14 -11.93 6.65 -16.58
N TRP A 15 -10.94 7.46 -16.95
CA TRP A 15 -10.05 8.12 -16.01
C TRP A 15 -10.83 9.04 -15.06
N GLN A 16 -10.51 8.98 -13.76
CA GLN A 16 -11.18 9.74 -12.70
C GLN A 16 -10.25 10.74 -11.99
N GLY A 17 -8.95 10.74 -12.32
CA GLY A 17 -7.96 11.56 -11.65
C GLY A 17 -7.18 10.82 -10.56
N ASP A 18 -6.30 11.55 -9.90
CA ASP A 18 -5.54 11.07 -8.75
C ASP A 18 -6.46 11.01 -7.51
N ILE A 19 -6.34 9.90 -6.78
CA ILE A 19 -7.09 9.63 -5.54
C ILE A 19 -6.21 9.65 -4.29
N LEU A 20 -4.90 9.55 -4.48
CA LEU A 20 -3.89 9.73 -3.43
C LEU A 20 -2.59 10.24 -4.05
N SER A 21 -2.13 11.41 -3.60
CA SER A 21 -0.89 12.02 -4.05
C SER A 21 0.13 12.10 -2.91
N PRO A 22 1.44 12.05 -3.21
CA PRO A 22 2.47 12.30 -2.21
C PRO A 22 2.26 13.65 -1.51
N PRO A 23 2.52 13.75 -0.19
CA PRO A 23 2.57 15.04 0.47
C PRO A 23 3.78 15.87 0.02
N ASP A 24 3.75 17.17 0.31
CA ASP A 24 4.88 18.08 0.03
C ASP A 24 6.16 17.70 0.79
N ALA A 25 6.04 17.01 1.93
CA ALA A 25 7.15 16.56 2.76
C ALA A 25 6.78 15.30 3.56
N GLY A 26 7.79 14.51 3.90
CA GLY A 26 7.64 13.30 4.71
C GLY A 26 8.44 12.12 4.15
N TRP A 27 8.26 10.96 4.76
CA TRP A 27 8.91 9.73 4.32
C TRP A 27 8.33 9.19 2.99
N ASP A 28 7.16 9.68 2.59
CA ASP A 28 6.39 9.29 1.40
C ASP A 28 6.17 10.47 0.44
N SER A 29 6.98 11.54 0.51
CA SER A 29 6.79 12.77 -0.29
C SER A 29 7.16 12.64 -1.77
N TYR A 30 7.87 11.59 -2.16
CA TYR A 30 8.19 11.32 -3.56
C TYR A 30 7.23 10.30 -4.17
N CYS A 31 6.97 9.20 -3.45
CA CYS A 31 6.04 8.16 -3.87
C CYS A 31 5.00 7.91 -2.79
N THR A 32 3.76 7.72 -3.24
CA THR A 32 2.63 7.22 -2.44
C THR A 32 1.76 6.48 -3.44
N ARG A 33 1.86 5.16 -3.46
CA ARG A 33 1.23 4.28 -4.44
C ARG A 33 0.48 3.16 -3.74
N ILE A 34 -0.85 3.27 -3.65
CA ILE A 34 -1.72 2.18 -3.20
C ILE A 34 -1.49 0.97 -4.11
N GLY A 35 -1.05 -0.15 -3.53
CA GLY A 35 -0.83 -1.42 -4.21
C GLY A 35 -1.95 -2.43 -3.95
N ALA A 36 -2.57 -2.37 -2.76
CA ALA A 36 -3.65 -3.27 -2.37
C ALA A 36 -4.73 -2.55 -1.56
N ILE A 37 -5.95 -3.07 -1.63
CA ILE A 37 -7.11 -2.55 -0.90
C ILE A 37 -7.84 -3.70 -0.22
N LEU A 38 -8.00 -3.60 1.09
CA LEU A 38 -8.81 -4.49 1.91
C LEU A 38 -10.14 -3.82 2.24
N ARG A 39 -11.25 -4.46 1.86
CA ARG A 39 -12.59 -4.07 2.31
C ARG A 39 -12.84 -4.58 3.73
N THR A 40 -13.38 -3.72 4.57
CA THR A 40 -13.81 -4.00 5.95
C THR A 40 -15.29 -3.65 6.12
N GLU A 41 -15.88 -3.93 7.28
CA GLU A 41 -17.25 -3.50 7.58
C GLU A 41 -17.40 -1.98 7.64
N ALA A 42 -16.35 -1.26 8.06
CA ALA A 42 -16.36 0.19 8.24
C ALA A 42 -15.98 0.97 6.98
N GLY A 43 -15.38 0.34 5.97
CA GLY A 43 -14.85 1.01 4.79
C GLY A 43 -13.70 0.23 4.16
N PHE A 44 -12.68 0.94 3.68
CA PHE A 44 -11.54 0.37 2.98
C PHE A 44 -10.23 0.77 3.64
N VAL A 45 -9.33 -0.18 3.78
CA VAL A 45 -7.93 0.03 4.16
C VAL A 45 -7.09 -0.17 2.90
N GLY A 46 -6.24 0.81 2.59
CA GLY A 46 -5.32 0.78 1.47
C GLY A 46 -3.89 0.62 1.97
N PHE A 47 -3.17 -0.34 1.41
CA PHE A 47 -1.74 -0.53 1.63
C PHE A 47 -1.01 0.15 0.49
N TYR A 48 -0.11 1.08 0.81
CA TYR A 48 0.64 1.82 -0.20
C TYR A 48 2.14 1.70 -0.02
N ASP A 49 2.88 1.71 -1.12
CA ASP A 49 4.32 1.88 -1.10
C ASP A 49 4.64 3.38 -1.11
N GLY A 50 5.53 3.80 -0.22
CA GLY A 50 5.96 5.19 -0.11
C GLY A 50 7.47 5.36 -0.07
N SER A 51 7.94 6.47 -0.62
CA SER A 51 9.35 6.88 -0.56
C SER A 51 9.52 8.39 -0.52
N ALA A 52 10.64 8.84 0.05
CA ALA A 52 10.96 10.26 0.21
C ALA A 52 11.68 10.82 -1.03
N SER A 53 12.31 9.94 -1.82
CA SER A 53 13.08 10.34 -3.00
C SER A 53 13.32 9.17 -3.98
N VAL A 54 13.98 9.46 -5.09
CA VAL A 54 14.33 8.48 -6.14
C VAL A 54 15.42 7.50 -5.70
N GLU A 55 16.27 7.90 -4.75
CA GLU A 55 17.34 7.06 -4.18
C GLU A 55 16.79 5.86 -3.41
N GLU A 56 15.55 5.94 -2.95
CA GLU A 56 14.82 4.85 -2.28
C GLU A 56 14.09 3.94 -3.27
N ASN A 57 14.28 4.12 -4.58
CA ASN A 57 13.72 3.20 -5.57
C ASN A 57 14.27 1.78 -5.32
N TYR A 58 13.38 0.79 -5.38
CA TYR A 58 13.61 -0.58 -4.91
C TYR A 58 13.49 -0.82 -3.41
N GLU A 59 13.41 0.22 -2.59
CA GLU A 59 13.31 0.14 -1.12
C GLU A 59 12.16 1.00 -0.58
N GLU A 60 11.08 1.16 -1.35
CA GLU A 60 9.87 1.84 -0.88
C GLU A 60 9.27 1.12 0.33
N ARG A 61 8.69 1.86 1.27
CA ARG A 61 8.21 1.31 2.55
C ARG A 61 6.70 1.31 2.62
N ALA A 62 6.12 0.37 3.35
CA ALA A 62 4.67 0.22 3.45
C ALA A 62 4.04 1.29 4.35
N GLY A 63 3.00 1.94 3.85
CA GLY A 63 2.10 2.82 4.58
C GLY A 63 0.65 2.35 4.53
N LEU A 64 -0.19 2.97 5.36
CA LEU A 64 -1.62 2.71 5.44
C LEU A 64 -2.42 3.98 5.14
N CYS A 65 -3.50 3.81 4.40
CA CYS A 65 -4.51 4.83 4.16
C CYS A 65 -5.92 4.23 4.31
N VAL A 66 -6.92 5.08 4.50
CA VAL A 66 -8.32 4.65 4.63
C VAL A 66 -9.21 5.42 3.67
N SER A 67 -10.30 4.79 3.24
CA SER A 67 -11.34 5.41 2.43
C SER A 67 -12.70 4.83 2.77
N TYR A 68 -13.74 5.61 2.51
CA TYR A 68 -15.14 5.16 2.64
C TYR A 68 -15.84 5.01 1.28
N ASP A 69 -15.21 5.46 0.19
CA ASP A 69 -15.83 5.55 -1.15
C ASP A 69 -14.88 5.17 -2.31
N LEU A 70 -13.67 4.70 -2.00
CA LEU A 70 -12.57 4.38 -2.93
C LEU A 70 -12.03 5.56 -3.75
N ARG A 71 -12.54 6.77 -3.53
CA ARG A 71 -12.16 7.98 -4.28
C ARG A 71 -11.38 8.95 -3.40
N ASN A 72 -11.79 9.10 -2.16
CA ASN A 72 -11.17 9.97 -1.18
C ASN A 72 -10.39 9.11 -0.18
N TRP A 73 -9.06 9.27 -0.17
CA TRP A 73 -8.17 8.52 0.69
C TRP A 73 -7.46 9.42 1.69
N GLU A 74 -7.42 9.00 2.96
CA GLU A 74 -6.70 9.66 4.03
C GLU A 74 -5.52 8.80 4.48
N ARG A 75 -4.30 9.34 4.45
CA ARG A 75 -3.11 8.65 5.00
C ARG A 75 -3.22 8.57 6.52
N VAL A 76 -3.05 7.35 7.03
CA VAL A 76 -2.95 7.05 8.47
C VAL A 76 -1.49 7.18 8.92
N THR A 77 -0.54 6.66 8.13
CA THR A 77 0.90 6.63 8.43
C THR A 77 1.63 7.91 8.02
N ARG A 78 1.25 9.05 8.60
CA ARG A 78 1.75 10.38 8.18
C ARG A 78 3.19 10.67 8.59
N LYS A 79 3.67 10.08 9.69
CA LYS A 79 4.96 10.41 10.30
C LYS A 79 6.08 9.44 9.94
N MET A 80 5.74 8.17 9.74
CA MET A 80 6.67 7.09 9.45
C MET A 80 5.91 5.96 8.73
N PRO A 81 6.60 5.08 7.99
CA PRO A 81 5.97 3.89 7.44
C PRO A 81 5.33 3.03 8.53
N TRP A 82 4.33 2.24 8.15
CA TRP A 82 3.68 1.28 9.02
C TRP A 82 4.65 0.20 9.48
N VAL A 83 5.40 -0.36 8.54
CA VAL A 83 6.29 -1.50 8.78
C VAL A 83 7.44 -1.49 7.77
N GLN A 84 8.58 -2.04 8.18
CA GLN A 84 9.77 -2.19 7.35
C GLN A 84 10.61 -3.39 7.84
N SER A 85 11.53 -3.86 7.00
CA SER A 85 12.52 -4.87 7.38
C SER A 85 13.64 -4.20 8.21
N PRO A 86 14.32 -4.91 9.12
CA PRO A 86 15.56 -4.44 9.74
C PRO A 86 16.69 -4.15 8.73
N HIS A 87 16.58 -4.69 7.52
CA HIS A 87 17.61 -4.60 6.48
C HIS A 87 17.21 -3.73 5.28
N GLY A 88 16.01 -3.16 5.29
CA GLY A 88 15.48 -2.40 4.16
C GLY A 88 13.96 -2.33 4.21
N CYS A 89 13.30 -2.60 3.10
CA CYS A 89 11.87 -2.41 2.96
C CYS A 89 10.98 -3.61 3.33
N ILE A 90 9.71 -3.28 3.55
CA ILE A 90 8.57 -4.15 3.27
C ILE A 90 7.69 -3.38 2.29
N ARG A 91 7.36 -4.00 1.15
CA ARG A 91 6.57 -3.38 0.07
C ARG A 91 5.67 -4.39 -0.63
N TYR A 92 4.80 -3.90 -1.52
CA TYR A 92 3.83 -4.71 -2.25
C TYR A 92 2.97 -5.58 -1.31
N ILE A 93 2.53 -5.00 -0.19
CA ILE A 93 1.65 -5.70 0.73
C ILE A 93 0.33 -5.98 0.02
N GLU A 94 -0.04 -7.25 -0.09
CA GLU A 94 -1.32 -7.74 -0.57
C GLU A 94 -2.02 -8.46 0.59
N ALA A 95 -3.22 -7.99 0.94
CA ALA A 95 -4.02 -8.55 2.02
C ALA A 95 -5.16 -9.41 1.45
N VAL A 96 -5.10 -10.72 1.67
CA VAL A 96 -6.05 -11.69 1.14
C VAL A 96 -6.86 -12.32 2.28
N PRO A 97 -8.14 -11.94 2.45
CA PRO A 97 -9.05 -12.62 3.38
C PRO A 97 -9.35 -14.05 2.92
N VAL A 98 -9.17 -15.02 3.81
CA VAL A 98 -9.45 -16.45 3.59
C VAL A 98 -10.07 -17.03 4.86
N GLY A 99 -11.38 -17.26 4.82
CA GLY A 99 -12.13 -17.72 6.00
C GLY A 99 -12.07 -16.66 7.12
N GLU A 100 -11.71 -17.09 8.33
CA GLU A 100 -11.57 -16.24 9.52
C GLU A 100 -10.15 -15.64 9.65
N ALA A 101 -9.37 -15.60 8.57
CA ALA A 101 -8.01 -15.07 8.59
C ALA A 101 -7.71 -14.14 7.42
N ILE A 102 -6.70 -13.30 7.59
CA ILE A 102 -6.11 -12.50 6.51
C ILE A 102 -4.65 -12.94 6.33
N TYR A 103 -4.29 -13.22 5.08
CA TYR A 103 -2.92 -13.50 4.67
C TYR A 103 -2.34 -12.23 4.06
N TYR A 104 -1.29 -11.72 4.66
CA TYR A 104 -0.52 -10.58 4.16
C TYR A 104 0.70 -11.11 3.43
N TYR A 105 0.68 -11.06 2.10
CA TYR A 105 1.83 -11.32 1.26
C TYR A 105 2.60 -10.03 1.04
N TYR A 106 3.93 -10.07 1.06
CA TYR A 106 4.75 -8.88 0.88
C TYR A 106 6.18 -9.23 0.48
N GLU A 107 6.85 -8.29 -0.17
CA GLU A 107 8.27 -8.36 -0.45
C GLU A 107 9.07 -7.85 0.76
N TRP A 108 10.18 -8.53 1.09
CA TRP A 108 11.01 -8.25 2.27
C TRP A 108 12.49 -8.19 1.89
N THR A 109 13.18 -7.09 2.26
CA THR A 109 14.63 -6.97 2.09
C THR A 109 15.39 -7.80 3.13
N ARG A 110 16.25 -8.71 2.66
CA ARG A 110 17.11 -9.60 3.47
C ARG A 110 18.41 -8.89 3.85
N GLU A 111 19.17 -9.48 4.78
CA GLU A 111 20.46 -8.95 5.24
C GLU A 111 21.50 -8.78 4.12
N ASP A 112 21.43 -9.64 3.09
CA ASP A 112 22.29 -9.55 1.90
C ASP A 112 21.79 -8.54 0.84
N GLY A 113 20.73 -7.78 1.15
CA GLY A 113 20.10 -6.81 0.24
C GLY A 113 19.20 -7.43 -0.83
N SER A 114 19.03 -8.75 -0.86
CA SER A 114 18.09 -9.41 -1.77
C SER A 114 16.64 -9.30 -1.26
N HIS A 115 15.69 -9.47 -2.17
CA HIS A 115 14.25 -9.36 -1.90
C HIS A 115 13.59 -10.72 -2.01
N GLU A 116 12.74 -11.09 -1.04
CA GLU A 116 11.96 -12.33 -1.08
C GLU A 116 10.49 -12.11 -0.74
N LEU A 117 9.62 -12.95 -1.32
CA LEU A 117 8.20 -12.98 -0.98
C LEU A 117 8.01 -13.70 0.36
N ARG A 118 7.30 -13.06 1.28
CA ARG A 118 6.90 -13.63 2.57
C ARG A 118 5.39 -13.56 2.75
N VAL A 119 4.89 -14.32 3.71
CA VAL A 119 3.48 -14.28 4.13
C VAL A 119 3.37 -14.30 5.65
N THR A 120 2.48 -13.46 6.18
CA THR A 120 2.04 -13.51 7.57
C THR A 120 0.53 -13.71 7.62
N ARG A 121 0.07 -14.58 8.52
CA ARG A 121 -1.35 -14.87 8.73
C ARG A 121 -1.83 -14.24 10.04
N THR A 122 -2.97 -13.56 10.01
CA THR A 122 -3.63 -12.97 11.19
C THR A 122 -5.07 -13.46 11.26
N GLU A 123 -5.52 -13.91 12.43
CA GLU A 123 -6.93 -14.24 12.65
C GLU A 123 -7.77 -12.95 12.72
N VAL A 124 -8.97 -12.99 12.16
CA VAL A 124 -9.99 -11.95 12.29
C VAL A 124 -10.95 -12.43 13.38
N ALA A 125 -10.99 -11.71 14.49
CA ALA A 125 -11.88 -12.00 15.62
C ALA A 125 -13.33 -11.61 15.34
#